data_AF-A0A382CVP0-F1
#
_entry.id   AF-A0A382CVP0-F1
#
_cell.length_a   1.000
_cell.length_b   1.000
_cell.length_c   1.000
_cell.angle_alpha   90.00
_cell.angle_beta   90.00
_cell.angle_gamma   90.00
#
_symmetry.space_group_name_H-M   'P 1'
#
loop_
_entity.id
_entity.type
_entity.pdbx_description
1 polymer ?
#
loop_
_entity_poly.entity_id
_entity_poly.type
_entity_poly.pdbx_seq_one_letter_code
_entity_poly.pdbx_strand_id
1 'polypeptide(L)'
;MNWHEGKLSEHVMDLTVLSCDPGSVSSKVVFSALDSSVAGSVEQAFAGAGAVVFSNAKNHRMDADVPLVIPEVNADHLMLVDRQKEVRGWEGAIITNSNCAVAPVTMSLAPLHAAFGVQKAVLVTLQAISGAGYPGVPSLDILGNVIPHIPGEEEKIEPELNKMLGTLEAGQVVIAPIVVSAHCNRVPVQHGHTVCMTLGLESSAGPEEVLEAMNEWQGHSICRGLPSAPSRPLVVRPEVNRPQA
;
A
#
# COMPACT_ATOMS: atom_id res chain seq x y z
N MET A 1 -2.72 18.23 -3.65
CA MET A 1 -2.01 18.90 -4.75
C MET A 1 -2.25 18.05 -5.98
N ASN A 2 -3.08 18.50 -6.91
CA ASN A 2 -3.33 17.79 -8.16
C ASN A 2 -2.05 17.90 -8.99
N TRP A 3 -1.34 16.80 -9.24
CA TRP A 3 -0.07 16.85 -9.99
C TRP A 3 -0.22 17.40 -11.42
N HIS A 4 -1.46 17.44 -11.93
CA HIS A 4 -1.85 18.00 -13.22
C HIS A 4 -2.37 19.45 -13.13
N GLU A 5 -2.54 20.01 -11.92
CA GLU A 5 -3.01 21.39 -11.72
C GLU A 5 -2.05 22.15 -10.80
N GLY A 6 -1.27 23.04 -11.41
CA GLY A 6 -0.34 23.91 -10.71
C GLY A 6 0.76 24.40 -11.65
N LYS A 7 1.39 25.53 -11.31
CA LYS A 7 2.65 25.92 -11.95
C LYS A 7 3.76 25.10 -11.32
N LEU A 8 4.46 24.29 -12.13
CA LEU A 8 5.74 23.70 -11.72
C LEU A 8 6.71 24.84 -11.40
N SER A 9 7.54 24.65 -10.37
CA SER A 9 8.63 25.60 -10.08
C SER A 9 9.61 25.64 -11.24
N GLU A 10 10.16 26.82 -11.55
CA GLU A 10 11.13 27.01 -12.66
C GLU A 10 12.27 26.00 -12.60
N HIS A 11 12.84 25.75 -11.41
CA HIS A 11 13.89 24.75 -11.21
C HIS A 11 13.51 23.33 -11.70
N VAL A 12 12.26 22.91 -11.50
CA VAL A 12 11.78 21.58 -11.93
C VAL A 12 11.55 21.55 -13.45
N MET A 13 11.14 22.67 -14.04
CA MET A 13 10.95 22.77 -15.49
C MET A 13 12.26 22.63 -16.27
N ASP A 14 13.37 23.04 -15.65
CA ASP A 14 14.71 22.93 -16.24
C ASP A 14 15.35 21.55 -16.06
N LEU A 15 14.71 20.63 -15.31
CA LEU A 15 15.22 19.28 -15.15
C LEU A 15 15.07 18.48 -16.45
N THR A 16 16.15 17.79 -16.82
CA THR A 16 16.16 16.91 -17.99
C THR A 16 15.67 15.53 -17.61
N VAL A 17 14.72 14.98 -18.38
CA VAL A 17 14.31 13.58 -18.27
C VAL A 17 15.43 12.70 -18.82
N LEU A 18 15.96 11.82 -17.97
CA LEU A 18 17.02 10.88 -18.31
C LEU A 18 16.44 9.48 -18.58
N SER A 19 17.27 8.61 -19.17
CA SER A 19 16.93 7.20 -19.31
C SER A 19 16.82 6.54 -17.93
N CYS A 20 15.87 5.61 -17.80
CA CYS A 20 15.58 4.90 -16.56
C CYS A 20 16.51 3.68 -16.40
N ASP A 21 17.81 3.96 -16.23
CA ASP A 21 18.84 2.95 -16.02
C ASP A 21 19.94 3.48 -15.08
N PRO A 22 20.63 2.60 -14.33
CA PRO A 22 21.65 2.99 -13.36
C PRO A 22 22.93 3.58 -13.99
N GLY A 23 23.13 3.45 -15.31
CA GLY A 23 24.20 4.13 -16.03
C GLY A 23 23.91 5.62 -16.24
N SER A 24 22.63 5.98 -16.32
CA SER A 24 22.15 7.35 -16.51
C SER A 24 21.87 8.08 -15.19
N VAL A 25 21.56 7.36 -14.10
CA VAL A 25 21.16 7.94 -12.81
C VAL A 25 21.94 7.32 -11.66
N SER A 26 22.68 8.13 -10.89
CA SER A 26 23.53 7.69 -9.77
C SER A 26 22.96 7.99 -8.37
N SER A 27 21.63 8.09 -8.25
CA SER A 27 20.97 8.41 -6.98
C SER A 27 21.01 7.21 -6.02
N LYS A 28 21.31 7.46 -4.74
CA LYS A 28 21.27 6.42 -3.68
C LYS A 28 19.87 5.99 -3.31
N VAL A 29 18.88 6.85 -3.57
CA VAL A 29 17.46 6.60 -3.31
C VAL A 29 16.70 6.73 -4.62
N VAL A 30 15.90 5.72 -4.95
CA VAL A 30 15.08 5.66 -6.16
C VAL A 30 13.63 5.40 -5.76
N PHE A 31 12.72 6.25 -6.21
CA PHE A 31 11.28 6.00 -6.10
C PHE A 31 10.78 5.42 -7.42
N SER A 32 10.26 4.20 -7.39
CA SER A 32 9.72 3.51 -8.56
C SER A 32 8.19 3.55 -8.56
N ALA A 33 7.64 4.18 -9.58
CA ALA A 33 6.21 4.15 -9.91
C ALA A 33 5.98 3.59 -11.32
N LEU A 34 6.83 2.63 -11.71
CA LEU A 34 6.82 2.01 -13.03
C LEU A 34 5.64 1.06 -13.23
N ASP A 35 5.29 0.83 -14.50
CA ASP A 35 4.36 -0.25 -14.84
C ASP A 35 4.97 -1.61 -14.53
N SER A 36 4.14 -2.54 -14.05
CA SER A 36 4.57 -3.86 -13.61
C SER A 36 5.22 -4.72 -14.71
N SER A 37 4.98 -4.43 -15.99
CA SER A 37 5.61 -5.14 -17.10
C SER A 37 7.12 -4.89 -17.23
N VAL A 38 7.61 -3.77 -16.70
CA VAL A 38 9.03 -3.37 -16.79
C VAL A 38 9.69 -3.16 -15.42
N ALA A 39 8.89 -2.90 -14.37
CA ALA A 39 9.38 -2.54 -13.05
C ALA A 39 10.42 -3.54 -12.51
N GLY A 40 10.12 -4.84 -12.53
CA GLY A 40 10.96 -5.83 -11.85
C GLY A 40 12.42 -5.87 -12.32
N SER A 41 12.69 -5.81 -13.62
CA SER A 41 14.07 -5.82 -14.11
C SER A 41 14.80 -4.50 -13.85
N VAL A 42 14.10 -3.37 -13.99
CA VAL A 42 14.65 -2.04 -13.75
C VAL A 42 14.99 -1.84 -12.27
N GLU A 43 14.09 -2.24 -11.37
CA GLU A 43 14.27 -2.14 -9.92
C GLU A 43 15.44 -2.99 -9.43
N GLN A 44 15.57 -4.21 -9.94
CA GLN A 44 16.73 -5.07 -9.65
C GLN A 44 18.04 -4.47 -10.17
N ALA A 45 18.04 -3.84 -11.35
CA ALA A 45 19.22 -3.19 -11.88
C ALA A 45 19.69 -2.01 -11.00
N PHE A 46 18.75 -1.18 -10.52
CA PHE A 46 19.07 -0.10 -9.58
C PHE A 46 19.54 -0.63 -8.22
N ALA A 47 18.88 -1.65 -7.66
CA ALA A 47 19.29 -2.26 -6.39
C ALA A 47 20.68 -2.91 -6.49
N GLY A 48 20.95 -3.64 -7.58
CA GLY A 48 22.26 -4.22 -7.87
C GLY A 48 23.37 -3.18 -8.09
N ALA A 49 23.02 -1.97 -8.54
CA ALA A 49 23.93 -0.83 -8.64
C ALA A 49 24.14 -0.08 -7.31
N GLY A 50 23.53 -0.54 -6.21
CA GLY A 50 23.72 0.02 -4.86
C GLY A 50 22.65 1.01 -4.40
N ALA A 51 21.57 1.21 -5.16
CA ALA A 51 20.48 2.09 -4.77
C ALA A 51 19.48 1.40 -3.82
N VAL A 52 18.85 2.17 -2.94
CA VAL A 52 17.66 1.75 -2.20
C VAL A 52 16.43 2.19 -2.99
N VAL A 53 15.69 1.20 -3.49
CA VAL A 53 14.52 1.36 -4.34
C VAL A 53 13.25 1.25 -3.50
N PHE A 54 12.44 2.30 -3.49
CA PHE A 54 11.10 2.32 -2.91
C PHE A 54 10.08 2.18 -4.04
N SER A 55 9.45 1.02 -4.17
CA SER A 55 8.60 0.66 -5.30
C SER A 55 7.12 0.63 -4.95
N ASN A 56 6.30 1.19 -5.83
CA ASN A 56 4.85 1.00 -5.84
C ASN A 56 4.40 -0.14 -6.76
N ALA A 57 5.32 -0.78 -7.52
CA ALA A 57 4.99 -1.87 -8.41
C ALA A 57 4.73 -3.17 -7.66
N LYS A 58 3.95 -4.08 -8.26
CA LYS A 58 3.56 -5.35 -7.63
C LYS A 58 4.68 -6.40 -7.62
N ASN A 59 5.70 -6.23 -8.46
CA ASN A 59 6.64 -7.28 -8.88
C ASN A 59 7.35 -7.99 -7.73
N HIS A 60 7.68 -7.24 -6.68
CA HIS A 60 8.48 -7.73 -5.54
C HIS A 60 7.69 -7.82 -4.23
N ARG A 61 6.40 -7.47 -4.22
CA ARG A 61 5.61 -7.35 -2.98
C ARG A 61 5.57 -8.63 -2.16
N MET A 62 5.54 -9.77 -2.84
CA MET A 62 5.42 -11.09 -2.20
C MET A 62 6.75 -11.85 -2.11
N ASP A 63 7.86 -11.28 -2.55
CA ASP A 63 9.18 -11.88 -2.34
C ASP A 63 9.45 -11.98 -0.83
N ALA A 64 9.99 -13.11 -0.37
CA ALA A 64 10.15 -13.42 1.05
C ALA A 64 11.17 -12.51 1.77
N ASP A 65 12.12 -11.96 1.02
CA ASP A 65 13.18 -11.07 1.49
C ASP A 65 12.89 -9.59 1.20
N VAL A 66 11.76 -9.25 0.57
CA VAL A 66 11.38 -7.86 0.27
C VAL A 66 10.36 -7.39 1.30
N PRO A 67 10.61 -6.28 2.01
CA PRO A 67 9.59 -5.64 2.85
C PRO A 67 8.41 -5.14 2.02
N LEU A 68 7.19 -5.47 2.47
CA LEU A 68 5.93 -4.88 1.99
C LEU A 68 5.37 -4.03 3.12
N VAL A 69 5.52 -2.70 3.04
CA VAL A 69 5.43 -1.84 4.22
C VAL A 69 4.29 -0.84 4.10
N ILE A 70 3.51 -0.77 5.17
CA ILE A 70 2.77 0.43 5.57
C ILE A 70 3.44 0.90 6.86
N PRO A 71 4.11 2.07 6.87
CA PRO A 71 4.97 2.46 7.99
C PRO A 71 4.28 2.37 9.36
N GLU A 72 3.04 2.82 9.44
CA GLU A 72 2.26 2.82 10.67
C GLU A 72 1.83 1.43 11.15
N VAL A 73 1.85 0.42 10.29
CA VAL A 73 1.41 -0.95 10.59
C VAL A 73 2.58 -1.85 10.93
N ASN A 74 3.60 -1.92 10.06
CA ASN A 74 4.62 -2.96 10.09
C ASN A 74 6.03 -2.43 9.76
N ALA A 75 6.41 -1.27 10.31
CA ALA A 75 7.76 -0.71 10.09
C ALA A 75 8.91 -1.65 10.51
N ASP A 76 8.67 -2.57 11.44
CA ASP A 76 9.62 -3.60 11.85
C ASP A 76 10.00 -4.55 10.71
N HIS A 77 9.13 -4.75 9.70
CA HIS A 77 9.44 -5.57 8.53
C HIS A 77 10.59 -5.01 7.69
N LEU A 78 10.97 -3.74 7.88
CA LEU A 78 12.17 -3.16 7.25
C LEU A 78 13.46 -3.87 7.65
N MET A 79 13.47 -4.63 8.75
CA MET A 79 14.61 -5.48 9.12
C MET A 79 14.93 -6.57 8.08
N LEU A 80 14.00 -6.88 7.15
CA LEU A 80 14.29 -7.77 6.02
C LEU A 80 15.33 -7.19 5.05
N VAL A 81 15.59 -5.88 5.06
CA VAL A 81 16.57 -5.25 4.16
C VAL A 81 17.97 -5.85 4.34
N ASP A 82 18.41 -6.10 5.58
CA ASP A 82 19.74 -6.68 5.83
C ASP A 82 19.83 -8.10 5.24
N ARG A 83 18.79 -8.91 5.47
CA ARG A 83 18.68 -10.26 4.88
C ARG A 83 18.63 -10.22 3.36
N GLN A 84 17.91 -9.26 2.77
CA GLN A 84 17.81 -9.10 1.33
C GLN A 84 19.19 -8.87 0.71
N LYS A 85 19.99 -7.98 1.31
CA LYS A 85 21.35 -7.72 0.85
C LYS A 85 22.23 -8.96 0.88
N GLU A 86 22.15 -9.74 1.97
CA GLU A 86 22.87 -11.01 2.10
C GLU A 86 22.44 -12.03 1.05
N VAL A 87 21.13 -12.22 0.85
CA VAL A 87 20.58 -13.24 -0.06
C VAL A 87 20.79 -12.86 -1.52
N ARG A 88 20.66 -11.57 -1.86
CA ARG A 88 20.75 -11.07 -3.24
C ARG A 88 22.18 -10.68 -3.65
N GLY A 89 23.08 -10.49 -2.69
CA GLY A 89 24.45 -10.04 -2.93
C GLY A 89 24.51 -8.60 -3.45
N TRP A 90 23.58 -7.74 -3.01
CA TRP A 90 23.50 -6.33 -3.41
C TRP A 90 23.87 -5.42 -2.26
N GLU A 91 24.52 -4.30 -2.57
CA GLU A 91 24.70 -3.19 -1.61
C GLU A 91 23.42 -2.35 -1.46
N GLY A 92 22.57 -2.36 -2.49
CA GLY A 92 21.26 -1.71 -2.52
C GLY A 92 20.15 -2.58 -1.94
N ALA A 93 18.91 -2.14 -2.11
CA ALA A 93 17.74 -2.85 -1.59
C ALA A 93 16.48 -2.48 -2.36
N ILE A 94 15.45 -3.33 -2.27
CA ILE A 94 14.10 -3.07 -2.76
C ILE A 94 13.14 -3.13 -1.58
N ILE A 95 12.35 -2.08 -1.41
CA ILE A 95 11.28 -1.94 -0.42
C ILE A 95 10.01 -1.64 -1.21
N THR A 96 8.92 -2.33 -0.91
CA THR A 96 7.66 -2.17 -1.65
C THR A 96 6.56 -1.56 -0.78
N ASN A 97 5.78 -0.68 -1.39
CA ASN A 97 4.49 -0.23 -0.86
C ASN A 97 3.39 -1.17 -1.36
N SER A 98 2.30 -1.23 -0.60
CA SER A 98 1.16 -2.09 -0.90
C SER A 98 0.32 -1.60 -2.08
N ASN A 99 -0.55 -2.49 -2.55
CA ASN A 99 -1.68 -2.16 -3.39
C ASN A 99 -2.54 -1.06 -2.71
N CYS A 100 -3.04 -0.13 -3.52
CA CYS A 100 -3.78 1.05 -3.04
C CYS A 100 -5.18 0.72 -2.49
N ALA A 101 -5.77 -0.42 -2.86
CA ALA A 101 -6.99 -0.94 -2.26
C ALA A 101 -6.73 -1.74 -0.98
N VAL A 102 -5.54 -2.34 -0.82
CA VAL A 102 -5.17 -3.13 0.38
C VAL A 102 -4.68 -2.24 1.52
N ALA A 103 -3.96 -1.15 1.20
CA ALA A 103 -3.44 -0.21 2.19
C ALA A 103 -4.51 0.29 3.20
N PRO A 104 -5.66 0.85 2.74
CA PRO A 104 -6.68 1.35 3.66
C PRO A 104 -7.36 0.24 4.48
N VAL A 105 -7.48 -0.97 3.92
CA VAL A 105 -8.01 -2.13 4.65
C VAL A 105 -7.03 -2.54 5.75
N THR A 106 -5.74 -2.60 5.44
CA THR A 106 -4.71 -2.98 6.41
C THR A 106 -4.61 -1.96 7.54
N MET A 107 -4.64 -0.66 7.22
CA MET A 107 -4.63 0.43 8.19
C MET A 107 -5.83 0.38 9.15
N SER A 108 -7.02 0.05 8.65
CA SER A 108 -8.21 -0.06 9.50
C SER A 108 -8.24 -1.34 10.33
N LEU A 109 -7.67 -2.43 9.81
CA LEU A 109 -7.61 -3.73 10.49
C LEU A 109 -6.47 -3.84 11.48
N ALA A 110 -5.37 -3.11 11.33
CA ALA A 110 -4.21 -3.18 12.23
C ALA A 110 -4.57 -3.05 13.72
N PRO A 111 -5.29 -2.01 14.18
CA PRO A 111 -5.69 -1.92 15.60
C PRO A 111 -6.65 -3.03 16.03
N LEU A 112 -7.55 -3.45 15.14
CA LEU A 112 -8.54 -4.48 15.45
C LEU A 112 -7.92 -5.87 15.51
N HIS A 113 -6.94 -6.15 14.67
CA HIS A 113 -6.20 -7.41 14.67
C HIS A 113 -5.35 -7.52 15.94
N ALA A 114 -4.67 -6.43 16.32
CA ALA A 114 -3.90 -6.38 17.57
C ALA A 114 -4.78 -6.55 18.82
N ALA A 115 -5.98 -5.95 18.85
CA ALA A 115 -6.85 -5.97 20.02
C ALA A 115 -7.74 -7.22 20.13
N PHE A 116 -8.26 -7.72 19.00
CA PHE A 116 -9.35 -8.71 18.98
C PHE A 116 -9.09 -9.94 18.10
N GLY A 117 -7.98 -9.98 17.36
CA GLY A 117 -7.65 -11.07 16.44
C GLY A 117 -8.61 -11.17 15.27
N VAL A 118 -8.36 -10.44 14.17
CA VAL A 118 -9.15 -10.58 12.94
C VAL A 118 -8.87 -11.95 12.31
N GLN A 119 -9.91 -12.77 12.12
CA GLN A 119 -9.81 -14.11 11.53
C GLN A 119 -10.36 -14.16 10.10
N LYS A 120 -11.39 -13.37 9.82
CA LYS A 120 -12.09 -13.35 8.53
C LYS A 120 -12.45 -11.94 8.12
N ALA A 121 -12.40 -11.65 6.82
CA ALA A 121 -12.92 -10.43 6.25
C ALA A 121 -13.71 -10.72 4.96
N VAL A 122 -14.90 -10.12 4.84
CA VAL A 122 -15.63 -10.04 3.57
C VAL A 122 -15.66 -8.57 3.18
N LEU A 123 -15.14 -8.23 2.01
CA LEU A 123 -15.00 -6.83 1.59
C LEU A 123 -15.44 -6.58 0.15
N VAL A 124 -15.98 -5.38 -0.07
CA VAL A 124 -16.35 -4.86 -1.38
C VAL A 124 -15.66 -3.52 -1.55
N THR A 125 -14.85 -3.38 -2.61
CA THR A 125 -14.13 -2.13 -2.89
C THR A 125 -14.85 -1.34 -3.98
N LEU A 126 -14.94 -0.02 -3.79
CA LEU A 126 -15.43 0.96 -4.75
C LEU A 126 -14.24 1.88 -5.06
N GLN A 127 -13.51 1.57 -6.12
CA GLN A 127 -12.26 2.22 -6.44
C GLN A 127 -12.44 3.34 -7.46
N ALA A 128 -11.80 4.47 -7.21
CA ALA A 128 -11.70 5.59 -8.14
C ALA A 128 -11.01 5.23 -9.46
N ILE A 129 -11.30 6.03 -10.50
CA ILE A 129 -10.72 5.91 -11.84
C ILE A 129 -9.23 6.23 -11.90
N SER A 130 -8.72 7.09 -11.01
CA SER A 130 -7.28 7.42 -10.96
C SER A 130 -6.39 6.23 -10.64
N GLY A 131 -6.93 5.18 -10.01
CA GLY A 131 -6.19 3.94 -9.76
C GLY A 131 -5.82 3.17 -11.03
N ALA A 132 -6.45 3.46 -12.18
CA ALA A 132 -6.10 2.87 -13.47
C ALA A 132 -4.99 3.65 -14.23
N GLY A 133 -4.46 4.73 -13.64
CA GLY A 133 -3.46 5.58 -14.28
C GLY A 133 -4.00 6.38 -15.46
N TYR A 134 -3.13 6.75 -16.39
CA TYR A 134 -3.46 7.41 -17.66
C TYR A 134 -2.94 6.55 -18.83
N PRO A 135 -3.74 6.25 -19.87
CA PRO A 135 -5.03 6.88 -20.23
C PRO A 135 -6.23 6.48 -19.37
N GLY A 136 -6.08 5.51 -18.47
CA GLY A 136 -7.08 5.18 -17.45
C GLY A 136 -8.30 4.43 -17.99
N VAL A 137 -9.45 4.67 -17.36
CA VAL A 137 -10.73 4.03 -17.73
C VAL A 137 -11.43 4.85 -18.81
N PRO A 138 -11.83 4.26 -19.96
CA PRO A 138 -12.58 4.97 -20.97
C PRO A 138 -13.87 5.59 -20.41
N SER A 139 -14.17 6.83 -20.81
CA SER A 139 -15.32 7.57 -20.26
C SER A 139 -16.65 6.86 -20.48
N LEU A 140 -16.83 6.23 -21.65
CA LEU A 140 -18.05 5.47 -21.98
C LEU A 140 -18.22 4.21 -21.12
N ASP A 141 -17.14 3.65 -20.58
CA ASP A 141 -17.22 2.46 -19.73
C ASP A 141 -17.68 2.80 -18.31
N ILE A 142 -17.45 4.04 -17.83
CA ILE A 142 -17.60 4.40 -16.42
C ILE A 142 -18.63 5.49 -16.13
N LEU A 143 -18.93 6.41 -17.07
CA LEU A 143 -19.88 7.49 -16.83
C LEU A 143 -21.28 6.96 -16.59
N GLY A 144 -21.81 7.19 -15.38
CA GLY A 144 -23.12 6.68 -14.97
C GLY A 144 -23.17 5.15 -14.79
N ASN A 145 -22.01 4.47 -14.69
CA ASN A 145 -21.90 3.02 -14.63
C ASN A 145 -21.03 2.55 -13.45
N VAL A 146 -21.03 1.24 -13.19
CA VAL A 146 -20.09 0.55 -12.30
C VAL A 146 -19.46 -0.59 -13.07
N ILE A 147 -18.13 -0.74 -12.99
CA ILE A 147 -17.42 -1.88 -13.59
C ILE A 147 -17.11 -2.88 -12.47
N PRO A 148 -17.77 -4.05 -12.42
CA PRO A 148 -17.66 -5.00 -11.32
C PRO A 148 -16.45 -5.94 -11.44
N HIS A 149 -15.37 -5.48 -12.07
CA HIS A 149 -14.16 -6.27 -12.24
C HIS A 149 -12.95 -5.36 -12.43
N ILE A 150 -11.88 -5.64 -11.68
CA ILE A 150 -10.57 -5.03 -11.86
C ILE A 150 -9.55 -6.17 -11.98
N PRO A 151 -8.93 -6.38 -13.16
CA PRO A 151 -8.06 -7.53 -13.39
C PRO A 151 -6.92 -7.67 -12.38
N GLY A 152 -6.85 -8.83 -11.72
CA GLY A 152 -5.79 -9.16 -10.79
C GLY A 152 -5.87 -8.41 -9.45
N GLU A 153 -6.95 -7.68 -9.17
CA GLU A 153 -7.03 -6.85 -7.96
C GLU A 153 -7.47 -7.64 -6.73
N GLU A 154 -8.44 -8.53 -6.89
CA GLU A 154 -8.97 -9.37 -5.81
C GLU A 154 -7.91 -10.36 -5.30
N GLU A 155 -7.13 -10.93 -6.21
CA GLU A 155 -6.07 -11.90 -5.93
C GLU A 155 -4.90 -11.31 -5.13
N LYS A 156 -4.78 -9.97 -5.10
CA LYS A 156 -3.76 -9.27 -4.29
C LYS A 156 -4.23 -9.02 -2.86
N ILE A 157 -5.55 -8.94 -2.61
CA ILE A 157 -6.07 -8.42 -1.35
C ILE A 157 -5.66 -9.29 -0.17
N GLU A 158 -5.98 -10.57 -0.20
CA GLU A 158 -5.65 -11.51 0.87
C GLU A 158 -4.13 -11.63 1.13
N PRO A 159 -3.29 -11.95 0.12
CA PRO A 159 -1.87 -12.19 0.38
C PRO A 159 -1.12 -10.93 0.85
N GLU A 160 -1.42 -9.76 0.28
CA GLU A 160 -0.77 -8.52 0.70
C GLU A 160 -1.22 -8.10 2.11
N LEU A 161 -2.53 -8.20 2.42
CA LEU A 161 -3.06 -7.93 3.76
C LEU A 161 -2.37 -8.83 4.80
N ASN A 162 -2.31 -10.13 4.52
CA ASN A 162 -1.79 -11.12 5.44
C ASN A 162 -0.29 -10.98 5.66
N LYS A 163 0.46 -10.58 4.62
CA LYS A 163 1.88 -10.27 4.78
C LYS A 163 2.08 -9.03 5.65
N MET A 164 1.29 -7.97 5.46
CA MET A 164 1.45 -6.73 6.22
C MET A 164 0.99 -6.81 7.67
N LEU A 165 -0.06 -7.60 7.96
CA LEU A 165 -0.48 -7.90 9.33
C LEU A 165 0.29 -9.06 9.98
N GLY A 166 1.22 -9.67 9.23
CA GLY A 166 2.09 -10.72 9.74
C GLY A 166 3.15 -10.23 10.73
N THR A 167 3.74 -11.16 11.46
CA THR A 167 4.80 -10.88 12.45
C THR A 167 6.18 -11.17 11.88
N LEU A 168 7.18 -10.38 12.26
CA LEU A 168 8.57 -10.69 11.93
C LEU A 168 9.16 -11.63 12.99
N GLU A 169 9.52 -12.85 12.58
CA GLU A 169 10.11 -13.88 13.43
C GLU A 169 11.38 -14.44 12.79
N ALA A 170 12.49 -14.44 13.53
CA ALA A 170 13.79 -14.97 13.06
C ALA A 170 14.21 -14.46 11.65
N GLY A 171 13.92 -13.18 11.35
CA GLY A 171 14.26 -12.56 10.07
C GLY A 171 13.40 -13.05 8.89
N GLN A 172 12.17 -13.50 9.15
CA GLN A 172 11.17 -13.87 8.16
C GLN A 172 9.80 -13.35 8.60
N VAL A 173 8.93 -13.01 7.65
CA VAL A 173 7.56 -12.63 7.96
C VAL A 173 6.69 -13.88 8.04
N VAL A 174 6.11 -14.13 9.20
CA VAL A 174 5.07 -15.13 9.41
C VAL A 174 3.75 -14.48 9.01
N ILE A 175 3.15 -15.03 7.96
CA ILE A 175 1.93 -14.51 7.33
C ILE A 175 0.74 -14.65 8.29
N ALA A 176 -0.03 -13.57 8.47
CA ALA A 176 -1.23 -13.61 9.30
C ALA A 176 -2.28 -14.57 8.68
N PRO A 177 -2.93 -15.44 9.47
CA PRO A 177 -3.84 -16.47 8.95
C PRO A 177 -5.27 -15.94 8.75
N ILE A 178 -5.42 -14.78 8.09
CA ILE A 178 -6.73 -14.15 7.87
C ILE A 178 -7.31 -14.66 6.55
N VAL A 179 -8.57 -15.12 6.59
CA VAL A 179 -9.30 -15.53 5.38
C VAL A 179 -10.09 -14.36 4.83
N VAL A 180 -9.89 -14.01 3.57
CA VAL A 180 -10.50 -12.84 2.93
C VAL A 180 -11.29 -13.23 1.70
N SER A 181 -12.53 -12.75 1.63
CA SER A 181 -13.32 -12.73 0.40
C SER A 181 -13.48 -11.28 -0.06
N ALA A 182 -13.01 -10.99 -1.27
CA ALA A 182 -12.99 -9.63 -1.82
C ALA A 182 -13.75 -9.57 -3.14
N HIS A 183 -14.46 -8.46 -3.36
CA HIS A 183 -15.04 -8.12 -4.66
C HIS A 183 -14.66 -6.67 -5.03
N CYS A 184 -13.99 -6.47 -6.16
CA CYS A 184 -13.39 -5.17 -6.51
C CYS A 184 -14.08 -4.50 -7.69
N ASN A 185 -14.55 -3.26 -7.47
CA ASN A 185 -15.35 -2.52 -8.45
C ASN A 185 -14.70 -1.18 -8.77
N ARG A 186 -14.86 -0.72 -10.01
CA ARG A 186 -14.53 0.65 -10.43
C ARG A 186 -15.79 1.50 -10.42
N VAL A 187 -15.71 2.70 -9.84
CA VAL A 187 -16.80 3.68 -9.76
C VAL A 187 -16.36 5.03 -10.35
N PRO A 188 -17.31 5.89 -10.81
CA PRO A 188 -17.02 7.20 -11.40
C PRO A 188 -16.62 8.26 -10.34
N VAL A 189 -15.65 7.91 -9.50
CA VAL A 189 -15.03 8.79 -8.50
C VAL A 189 -13.61 9.11 -8.96
N GLN A 190 -13.21 10.38 -8.90
CA GLN A 190 -11.90 10.82 -9.40
C GLN A 190 -10.75 10.29 -8.54
N HIS A 191 -10.84 10.46 -7.21
CA HIS A 191 -9.82 10.05 -6.24
C HIS A 191 -10.47 9.44 -5.00
N GLY A 192 -9.78 8.50 -4.35
CA GLY A 192 -10.27 7.82 -3.15
C GLY A 192 -10.85 6.44 -3.45
N HIS A 193 -10.62 5.49 -2.53
CA HIS A 193 -11.20 4.16 -2.58
C HIS A 193 -12.06 3.98 -1.34
N THR A 194 -13.30 3.55 -1.52
CA THR A 194 -14.20 3.22 -0.42
C THR A 194 -14.23 1.70 -0.28
N VAL A 195 -14.16 1.21 0.95
CA VAL A 195 -14.26 -0.23 1.23
C VAL A 195 -15.38 -0.47 2.24
N CYS A 196 -16.32 -1.32 1.86
CA CYS A 196 -17.32 -1.87 2.77
C CYS A 196 -16.82 -3.23 3.25
N MET A 197 -16.80 -3.47 4.56
CA MET A 197 -16.15 -4.65 5.13
C MET A 197 -16.92 -5.20 6.34
N THR A 198 -17.01 -6.52 6.40
CA THR A 198 -17.59 -7.31 7.49
C THR A 198 -16.51 -8.22 8.04
N LEU A 199 -16.34 -8.23 9.36
CA LEU A 199 -15.22 -8.91 10.03
C LEU A 199 -15.70 -10.05 10.91
N GLY A 200 -14.94 -11.14 10.92
CA GLY A 200 -14.97 -12.16 11.95
C GLY A 200 -13.78 -11.98 12.88
N LEU A 201 -14.04 -11.75 14.17
CA LEU A 201 -13.03 -11.57 15.21
C LEU A 201 -12.93 -12.84 16.06
N GLU A 202 -11.73 -13.11 16.57
CA GLU A 202 -11.47 -14.19 17.53
C GLU A 202 -12.12 -13.87 18.88
N SER A 203 -11.89 -12.65 19.37
CA SER A 203 -12.55 -12.14 20.57
C SER A 203 -13.76 -11.28 20.19
N SER A 204 -14.89 -11.51 20.84
CA SER A 204 -16.08 -10.68 20.64
C SER A 204 -15.82 -9.26 21.13
N ALA A 205 -16.14 -8.28 20.29
CA ALA A 205 -16.05 -6.86 20.61
C ALA A 205 -17.34 -6.14 20.21
N GLY A 206 -17.84 -5.29 21.10
CA GLY A 206 -18.95 -4.39 20.82
C GLY A 206 -18.53 -3.17 19.97
N PRO A 207 -19.48 -2.42 19.40
CA PRO A 207 -19.17 -1.23 18.61
C PRO A 207 -18.33 -0.18 19.37
N GLU A 208 -18.56 0.00 20.67
CA GLU A 208 -17.82 0.97 21.49
C GLU A 208 -16.35 0.58 21.64
N GLU A 209 -16.05 -0.70 21.91
CA GLU A 209 -14.68 -1.22 22.04
C GLU A 209 -13.92 -1.12 20.70
N VAL A 210 -14.60 -1.39 19.59
CA VAL A 210 -14.04 -1.21 18.24
C VAL A 210 -13.70 0.26 17.98
N LEU A 211 -14.61 1.18 18.32
CA LEU A 211 -14.38 2.61 18.16
C LEU A 211 -13.22 3.12 19.02
N GLU A 212 -13.12 2.63 20.26
CA GLU A 212 -12.01 2.94 21.17
C GLU A 212 -10.68 2.49 20.56
N ALA A 213 -10.55 1.20 20.18
CA ALA A 213 -9.34 0.65 19.58
C ALA A 213 -8.89 1.42 18.33
N MET A 214 -9.83 1.83 17.46
CA MET A 214 -9.51 2.63 16.27
C MET A 214 -9.10 4.07 16.59
N ASN A 215 -9.70 4.69 17.61
CA ASN A 215 -9.39 6.09 17.98
C ASN A 215 -8.06 6.22 18.73
N GLU A 216 -7.71 5.23 19.54
CA GLU A 216 -6.46 5.21 20.30
C GLU A 216 -5.24 4.88 19.43
N TRP A 217 -5.45 4.25 18.28
CA TRP A 217 -4.38 3.81 17.41
C TRP A 217 -3.59 4.99 16.82
N GLN A 218 -2.30 5.04 17.15
CA GLN A 218 -1.35 6.07 16.68
C GLN A 218 -0.35 5.54 15.66
N GLY A 219 -0.53 4.30 15.20
CA GLY A 219 0.47 3.60 14.40
C GLY A 219 1.78 3.34 15.13
N HIS A 220 2.72 2.73 14.40
CA HIS A 220 4.05 2.41 14.85
C HIS A 220 4.80 3.65 15.35
N SER A 221 5.46 3.54 16.51
CA SER A 221 6.07 4.67 17.20
C SER A 221 7.17 5.36 16.38
N ILE A 222 7.92 4.60 15.59
CA ILE A 222 9.00 5.12 14.72
C ILE A 222 8.51 6.13 13.67
N CYS A 223 7.23 6.08 13.30
CA CYS A 223 6.66 6.95 12.28
C CYS A 223 6.23 8.32 12.83
N ARG A 224 6.08 8.42 14.16
CA ARG A 224 5.53 9.63 14.80
C ARG A 224 6.51 10.79 14.65
N GLY A 225 6.02 11.89 14.06
CA GLY A 225 6.82 13.10 13.85
C GLY A 225 7.71 13.08 12.60
N LEU A 226 7.63 12.05 11.74
CA LEU A 226 8.27 12.10 10.43
C LEU A 226 7.63 13.20 9.56
N PRO A 227 8.38 13.86 8.66
CA PRO A 227 7.90 15.05 7.93
C PRO A 227 6.61 14.85 7.11
N SER A 228 6.34 13.61 6.68
CA SER A 228 5.16 13.26 5.88
C SER A 228 4.19 12.34 6.62
N ALA A 229 4.47 11.98 7.87
CA ALA A 229 3.56 11.15 8.64
C ALA A 229 2.35 11.99 9.10
N PRO A 230 1.13 11.47 8.94
CA PRO A 230 -0.06 12.14 9.46
C PRO A 230 -0.01 12.17 11.00
N SER A 231 -0.48 13.25 11.60
CA SER A 231 -0.64 13.31 13.07
C SER A 231 -1.68 12.30 13.59
N ARG A 232 -2.64 11.93 12.73
CA ARG A 232 -3.63 10.88 12.97
C ARG A 232 -3.74 9.98 11.75
N PRO A 233 -3.12 8.79 11.75
CA PRO A 233 -3.12 7.90 10.58
C PRO A 233 -4.50 7.28 10.31
N LEU A 234 -5.33 7.12 11.35
CA LEU A 234 -6.70 6.65 11.25
C LEU A 234 -7.66 7.68 11.84
N VAL A 235 -8.71 8.00 11.09
CA VAL A 235 -9.74 8.97 11.50
C VAL A 235 -11.10 8.31 11.47
N VAL A 236 -11.67 8.12 12.65
CA VAL A 236 -13.04 7.63 12.82
C VAL A 236 -14.02 8.79 12.67
N ARG A 237 -15.11 8.57 11.92
CA ARG A 237 -16.17 9.55 11.69
C ARG A 237 -17.47 9.05 12.33
N PRO A 238 -18.04 9.76 13.32
CA PRO A 238 -19.26 9.33 13.98
C PRO A 238 -20.53 9.59 13.15
N GLU A 239 -20.44 10.41 12.10
CA GLU A 239 -21.61 10.76 11.30
C GLU A 239 -22.07 9.58 10.43
N VAL A 240 -23.38 9.29 10.42
CA VAL A 240 -23.99 8.12 9.77
C VAL A 240 -23.70 8.04 8.25
N ASN A 241 -23.48 9.18 7.60
CA ASN A 241 -23.26 9.28 6.16
C ASN A 241 -21.78 9.49 5.80
N ARG A 242 -20.84 9.06 6.66
CA ARG A 242 -19.39 9.18 6.43
C ARG A 242 -18.70 7.82 6.50
N PRO A 243 -17.54 7.65 5.84
CA PRO A 243 -16.84 8.62 4.98
C PRO A 243 -17.53 8.84 3.62
N GLN A 244 -17.09 9.86 2.87
CA GLN A 244 -17.46 10.09 1.46
C GLN A 244 -16.17 10.44 0.72
N ALA A 245 -15.95 9.80 -0.43
CA ALA A 245 -14.81 10.00 -1.33
C ALA A 245 -15.19 10.93 -2.47
#